data_AF-A0A3M1W2G7-F1
#
_entry.id   AF-A0A3M1W2G7-F1
#
_cell.length_a   1.000
_cell.length_b   1.000
_cell.length_c   1.000
_cell.angle_alpha   90.00
_cell.angle_beta   90.00
_cell.angle_gamma   90.00
#
_symmetry.space_group_name_H-M   'P 1'
#
loop_
_entity.id
_entity.type
_entity.pdbx_description
1 polymer ?
#
loop_
_entity_poly.entity_id
_entity_poly.type
_entity_poly.pdbx_seq_one_letter_code
_entity_poly.pdbx_strand_id
1 'polypeptide(L)'
;EERLEALANAQRRTEERLEALADAQRRTEEQMRALMETQERLIERQERLIDTVGDLKGRVLERTYRDKASAYFGPLLQQLRIVDPYALEESLRASLSAEEFYDVLRLDLLVCGQPRQRPEVPEVWLAVEISAVVDQGDVERAQRRAEHLRRAGYRAIPVVAGERLTRGAEDETRKHRVTVIQDGSVSLWDEALEAWTTRPNGE
;
A
#
# COMPACT_ATOMS: atom_id res chain seq x y z
N GLU A 1 64.18 8.64 -55.45
CA GLU A 1 62.76 8.38 -55.76
C GLU A 1 62.19 7.19 -55.00
N GLU A 2 62.80 6.00 -55.04
CA GLU A 2 62.26 4.79 -54.37
C GLU A 2 61.87 4.96 -52.88
N ARG A 3 62.68 5.68 -52.08
CA ARG A 3 62.34 5.95 -50.67
C ARG A 3 61.09 6.82 -50.49
N LEU A 4 60.86 7.77 -51.40
CA LEU A 4 59.67 8.63 -51.37
C LEU A 4 58.43 7.85 -51.82
N GLU A 5 58.55 6.97 -52.82
CA GLU A 5 57.46 6.08 -53.24
C GLU A 5 57.09 5.06 -52.15
N ALA A 6 58.08 4.48 -51.48
CA ALA A 6 57.86 3.58 -50.36
C ALA A 6 57.13 4.28 -49.20
N LEU A 7 57.51 5.53 -48.89
CA LEU A 7 56.84 6.35 -47.89
C LEU A 7 55.39 6.66 -48.30
N ALA A 8 55.16 7.06 -49.55
CA ALA A 8 53.81 7.35 -50.06
C ALA A 8 52.90 6.12 -50.03
N ASN A 9 53.43 4.93 -50.34
CA ASN A 9 52.70 3.67 -50.24
C ASN A 9 52.41 3.28 -48.78
N ALA A 10 53.35 3.50 -47.87
CA ALA A 10 53.15 3.28 -46.43
C ALA A 10 52.11 4.25 -45.84
N GLN A 11 52.13 5.51 -46.28
CA GLN A 11 51.14 6.51 -45.90
C GLN A 11 49.75 6.11 -46.38
N ARG A 12 49.59 5.75 -47.66
CA ARG A 12 48.30 5.29 -48.21
C ARG A 12 47.72 4.10 -47.44
N ARG A 13 48.55 3.10 -47.12
CA ARG A 13 48.15 1.97 -46.26
C ARG A 13 47.74 2.39 -44.85
N THR A 14 48.35 3.43 -44.32
CA THR A 14 48.01 3.95 -42.99
C THR A 14 46.68 4.70 -43.05
N GLU A 15 46.45 5.51 -44.08
CA GLU A 15 45.17 6.20 -44.34
C GLU A 15 44.02 5.18 -44.50
N GLU A 16 44.21 4.13 -45.31
CA GLU A 16 43.24 3.05 -45.47
C GLU A 16 42.90 2.34 -44.14
N ARG A 17 43.91 2.11 -43.29
CA ARG A 17 43.71 1.51 -41.95
C ARG A 17 42.97 2.46 -41.00
N LEU A 18 43.27 3.75 -41.05
CA LEU A 18 42.59 4.76 -40.24
C LEU A 18 41.13 4.89 -40.65
N GLU A 19 40.83 4.85 -41.94
CA GLU A 19 39.45 4.87 -42.45
C GLU A 19 38.68 3.62 -42.00
N ALA A 20 39.28 2.43 -42.11
CA ALA A 20 38.68 1.20 -41.61
C ALA A 20 38.43 1.21 -40.09
N LEU A 21 39.34 1.80 -39.30
CA LEU A 21 39.16 1.98 -37.86
C LEU A 21 38.05 2.98 -37.54
N ALA A 22 37.97 4.10 -38.26
CA ALA A 22 36.90 5.07 -38.10
C ALA A 22 35.53 4.45 -38.41
N ASP A 23 35.44 3.60 -39.43
CA ASP A 23 34.22 2.85 -39.77
C ASP A 23 33.83 1.85 -38.68
N ALA A 24 34.80 1.09 -38.16
CA ALA A 24 34.56 0.16 -37.06
C ALA A 24 34.12 0.88 -35.78
N GLN A 25 34.71 2.05 -35.49
CA GLN A 25 34.32 2.90 -34.38
C GLN A 25 32.89 3.41 -34.56
N ARG A 26 32.53 3.95 -35.73
CA ARG A 26 31.17 4.41 -36.02
C ARG A 26 30.13 3.30 -35.82
N ARG A 27 30.39 2.09 -36.32
CA ARG A 27 29.50 0.92 -36.11
C ARG A 27 29.37 0.56 -34.63
N THR A 28 30.46 0.67 -33.88
CA THR A 28 30.46 0.40 -32.43
C THR A 28 29.64 1.45 -31.68
N GLU A 29 29.78 2.73 -32.02
CA GLU A 29 29.00 3.82 -31.43
C GLU A 29 27.50 3.67 -31.72
N GLU A 30 27.13 3.26 -32.95
CA GLU A 30 25.74 2.96 -33.32
C GLU A 30 25.18 1.78 -32.51
N GLN A 31 25.95 0.71 -32.34
CA GLN A 31 25.55 -0.45 -31.52
C GLN A 31 25.40 -0.06 -30.04
N MET A 32 26.31 0.75 -29.51
CA MET A 32 26.23 1.26 -28.13
C MET A 32 24.98 2.12 -27.93
N ARG A 33 24.64 3.00 -28.88
CA ARG A 33 23.41 3.81 -28.82
C ARG A 33 22.16 2.93 -28.82
N ALA A 34 22.08 1.95 -29.71
CA ALA A 34 20.95 1.01 -29.76
C ALA A 34 20.82 0.18 -28.47
N LEU A 35 21.95 -0.20 -27.85
CA LEU A 35 21.96 -0.90 -26.57
C LEU A 35 21.45 -0.01 -25.43
N MET A 36 21.91 1.25 -25.36
CA MET A 36 21.45 2.23 -24.37
C MET A 36 19.94 2.46 -24.46
N GLU A 37 19.41 2.68 -25.67
CA GLU A 37 17.96 2.83 -25.89
C GLU A 37 17.18 1.57 -25.44
N THR A 38 17.74 0.38 -25.68
CA THR A 38 17.12 -0.87 -25.24
C THR A 38 17.15 -0.99 -23.71
N GLN A 39 18.25 -0.57 -23.08
CA GLN A 39 18.41 -0.57 -21.63
C GLN A 39 17.43 0.39 -20.95
N GLU A 40 17.27 1.61 -21.45
CA GLU A 40 16.30 2.58 -20.94
C GLU A 40 14.87 2.02 -21.00
N ARG A 41 14.49 1.41 -22.14
CA ARG A 41 13.17 0.75 -22.27
C ARG A 41 12.99 -0.44 -21.33
N LEU A 42 14.05 -1.14 -20.97
CA LEU A 42 14.00 -2.24 -20.00
C LEU A 42 13.77 -1.71 -18.58
N ILE A 43 14.43 -0.61 -18.20
CA ILE A 43 14.25 0.05 -16.89
C ILE A 43 12.80 0.52 -16.75
N GLU A 44 12.26 1.22 -17.74
CA GLU A 44 10.86 1.67 -17.72
C GLU A 44 9.86 0.50 -17.59
N ARG A 45 10.12 -0.61 -18.27
CA ARG A 45 9.27 -1.81 -18.18
C ARG A 45 9.39 -2.46 -16.80
N GLN A 46 10.59 -2.47 -16.22
CA GLN A 46 10.83 -3.01 -14.89
C GLN A 46 10.11 -2.19 -13.82
N GLU A 47 10.14 -0.86 -13.89
CA GLU A 47 9.40 0.02 -12.98
C GLU A 47 7.90 -0.27 -13.04
N ARG A 48 7.32 -0.34 -14.25
CA ARG A 48 5.89 -0.69 -14.42
C ARG A 48 5.53 -2.06 -13.86
N LEU A 49 6.44 -3.04 -13.96
CA LEU A 49 6.23 -4.37 -13.39
C LEU A 49 6.28 -4.34 -11.86
N ILE A 50 7.19 -3.58 -11.27
CA ILE A 50 7.26 -3.40 -9.81
C ILE A 50 5.94 -2.81 -9.30
N ASP A 51 5.42 -1.78 -9.96
CA ASP A 51 4.14 -1.16 -9.59
C ASP A 51 2.98 -2.16 -9.71
N THR A 52 2.89 -2.86 -10.85
CA THR A 52 1.83 -3.85 -11.09
C THR A 52 1.84 -4.98 -10.06
N VAL A 53 3.04 -5.47 -9.69
CA VAL A 53 3.20 -6.50 -8.67
C VAL A 53 2.85 -5.96 -7.28
N GLY A 54 3.19 -4.70 -6.99
CA GLY A 54 2.77 -4.00 -5.78
C GLY A 54 1.25 -3.96 -5.63
N ASP A 55 0.55 -3.50 -6.67
CA ASP A 55 -0.92 -3.44 -6.70
C ASP A 55 -1.57 -4.82 -6.54
N LEU A 56 -1.03 -5.82 -7.24
CA LEU A 56 -1.53 -7.19 -7.13
C LEU A 56 -1.34 -7.74 -5.71
N LYS A 57 -0.20 -7.46 -5.09
CA LYS A 57 0.07 -7.87 -3.71
C LYS A 57 -0.93 -7.24 -2.74
N GLY A 58 -1.22 -5.95 -2.88
CA GLY A 58 -2.24 -5.25 -2.07
C GLY A 58 -3.60 -5.95 -2.13
N ARG A 59 -4.10 -6.19 -3.34
CA ARG A 59 -5.39 -6.87 -3.56
C ARG A 59 -5.44 -8.30 -3.01
N VAL A 60 -4.33 -9.04 -3.12
CA VAL A 60 -4.22 -10.38 -2.54
C VAL A 60 -4.24 -10.33 -1.02
N LEU A 61 -3.58 -9.33 -0.41
CA LEU A 61 -3.55 -9.15 1.03
C LEU A 61 -4.94 -8.78 1.58
N GLU A 62 -5.62 -7.80 0.98
CA GLU A 62 -7.00 -7.43 1.33
C GLU A 62 -7.93 -8.64 1.29
N ARG A 63 -7.84 -9.43 0.20
CA ARG A 63 -8.63 -10.66 0.06
C ARG A 63 -8.26 -11.69 1.12
N THR A 64 -6.99 -11.82 1.47
CA THR A 64 -6.54 -12.76 2.51
C THR A 64 -7.14 -12.43 3.87
N TYR A 65 -7.15 -11.16 4.26
CA TYR A 65 -7.78 -10.71 5.50
C TYR A 65 -9.30 -10.93 5.50
N ARG A 66 -9.97 -10.73 4.36
CA ARG A 66 -11.41 -11.01 4.21
C ARG A 66 -11.71 -12.51 4.31
N ASP A 67 -11.00 -13.34 3.54
CA ASP A 67 -11.21 -14.79 3.47
C ASP A 67 -10.86 -15.49 4.81
N LYS A 68 -9.88 -14.94 5.54
CA LYS A 68 -9.43 -15.46 6.85
C LYS A 68 -9.81 -14.55 8.01
N ALA A 69 -10.90 -13.79 7.90
CA ALA A 69 -11.30 -12.82 8.94
C ALA A 69 -11.44 -13.46 10.33
N SER A 70 -11.94 -14.70 10.41
CA SER A 70 -12.06 -15.44 11.67
C SER A 70 -10.71 -15.71 12.34
N ALA A 71 -9.63 -15.89 11.58
CA ALA A 71 -8.29 -16.11 12.11
C ALA A 71 -7.67 -14.83 12.68
N TYR A 72 -7.87 -13.69 12.00
CA TYR A 72 -7.29 -12.41 12.40
C TYR A 72 -8.11 -11.70 13.50
N PHE A 73 -9.42 -11.69 13.37
CA PHE A 73 -10.31 -10.92 14.24
C PHE A 73 -11.07 -11.77 15.27
N GLY A 74 -11.16 -13.10 15.08
CA GLY A 74 -11.79 -14.02 16.05
C GLY A 74 -11.16 -14.05 17.44
N PRO A 75 -9.84 -13.80 17.62
CA PRO A 75 -9.25 -13.58 18.94
C PRO A 75 -9.83 -12.35 19.66
N LEU A 76 -10.28 -11.33 18.92
CA LEU A 76 -10.83 -10.08 19.45
C LEU A 76 -12.35 -10.12 19.61
N LEU A 77 -13.05 -10.75 18.68
CA LEU A 77 -14.50 -10.71 18.58
C LEU A 77 -15.16 -12.10 18.67
N GLN A 78 -16.35 -12.12 19.27
CA GLN A 78 -17.33 -13.19 19.17
C GLN A 78 -18.45 -12.78 18.20
N GLN A 79 -19.12 -13.78 17.61
CA GLN A 79 -20.23 -13.56 16.66
C GLN A 79 -19.82 -12.64 15.48
N LEU A 80 -18.60 -12.83 14.99
CA LEU A 80 -18.00 -12.01 13.94
C LEU A 80 -18.84 -12.03 12.65
N ARG A 81 -19.04 -10.85 12.06
CA ARG A 81 -19.66 -10.67 10.73
C ARG A 81 -18.85 -9.67 9.92
N ILE A 82 -18.62 -10.01 8.65
CA ILE A 82 -18.12 -9.06 7.65
C ILE A 82 -19.34 -8.34 7.07
N VAL A 83 -19.29 -7.01 7.04
CA VAL A 83 -20.40 -6.17 6.58
C VAL A 83 -19.97 -5.36 5.37
N ASP A 84 -20.81 -5.31 4.34
CA ASP A 84 -20.66 -4.35 3.25
C ASP A 84 -21.05 -2.95 3.77
N PRO A 85 -20.16 -1.94 3.73
CA PRO A 85 -20.49 -0.59 4.17
C PRO A 85 -21.76 -0.01 3.54
N TYR A 86 -22.08 -0.41 2.31
CA TYR A 86 -23.30 0.05 1.62
C TYR A 86 -24.59 -0.45 2.28
N ALA A 87 -24.54 -1.55 3.03
CA ALA A 87 -25.68 -2.04 3.81
C ALA A 87 -26.12 -1.05 4.92
N LEU A 88 -25.27 -0.09 5.27
CA LEU A 88 -25.54 0.96 6.27
C LEU A 88 -25.94 2.29 5.63
N GLU A 89 -26.23 2.33 4.32
CA GLU A 89 -26.42 3.57 3.55
C GLU A 89 -27.39 4.56 4.20
N GLU A 90 -28.58 4.10 4.59
CA GLU A 90 -29.63 4.96 5.16
C GLU A 90 -29.14 5.69 6.42
N SER A 91 -28.59 4.92 7.37
CA SER A 91 -28.01 5.44 8.61
C SER A 91 -26.80 6.35 8.40
N LEU A 92 -25.91 6.00 7.45
CA LEU A 92 -24.72 6.81 7.17
C LEU A 92 -25.12 8.14 6.54
N ARG A 93 -26.02 8.14 5.54
CA ARG A 93 -26.50 9.36 4.88
C ARG A 93 -27.32 10.27 5.80
N ALA A 94 -27.93 9.73 6.85
CA ALA A 94 -28.65 10.53 7.84
C ALA A 94 -27.73 11.43 8.68
N SER A 95 -26.43 11.10 8.80
CA SER A 95 -25.49 11.81 9.69
C SER A 95 -24.21 12.29 9.01
N LEU A 96 -23.94 11.86 7.77
CA LEU A 96 -22.71 12.16 7.03
C LEU A 96 -22.98 12.94 5.75
N SER A 97 -22.00 13.76 5.35
CA SER A 97 -22.01 14.35 4.01
C SER A 97 -21.79 13.28 2.92
N ALA A 98 -22.04 13.63 1.66
CA ALA A 98 -21.80 12.71 0.55
C ALA A 98 -20.32 12.29 0.44
N GLU A 99 -19.40 13.22 0.66
CA GLU A 99 -17.96 12.94 0.62
C GLU A 99 -17.54 11.98 1.74
N GLU A 100 -18.03 12.21 2.95
CA GLU A 100 -17.75 11.36 4.12
C GLU A 100 -18.35 9.96 3.95
N PHE A 101 -19.57 9.88 3.40
CA PHE A 101 -20.20 8.61 3.04
C PHE A 101 -19.34 7.83 2.03
N TYR A 102 -18.90 8.48 0.94
CA TYR A 102 -18.04 7.83 -0.04
C TYR A 102 -16.68 7.45 0.53
N ASP A 103 -16.15 8.19 1.50
CA ASP A 103 -14.90 7.80 2.18
C ASP A 103 -15.08 6.55 3.05
N VAL A 104 -16.23 6.37 3.71
CA VAL A 104 -16.54 5.11 4.43
C VAL A 104 -16.68 3.93 3.47
N LEU A 105 -17.25 4.13 2.28
CA LEU A 105 -17.34 3.06 1.26
C LEU A 105 -15.97 2.60 0.75
N ARG A 106 -14.89 3.36 0.99
CA ARG A 106 -13.52 3.00 0.63
C ARG A 106 -12.77 2.21 1.70
N LEU A 107 -13.45 1.77 2.77
CA LEU A 107 -12.87 0.82 3.71
C LEU A 107 -12.53 -0.50 3.01
N ASP A 108 -11.34 -1.03 3.27
CA ASP A 108 -10.94 -2.33 2.72
C ASP A 108 -11.77 -3.47 3.33
N LEU A 109 -12.07 -3.32 4.63
CA LEU A 109 -12.89 -4.26 5.38
C LEU A 109 -13.64 -3.59 6.54
N LEU A 110 -14.92 -3.92 6.68
CA LEU A 110 -15.75 -3.56 7.83
C LEU A 110 -16.20 -4.85 8.52
N VAL A 111 -15.88 -4.98 9.81
CA VAL A 111 -16.20 -6.18 10.62
C VAL A 111 -16.99 -5.73 11.84
N CYS A 112 -18.01 -6.48 12.25
CA CYS A 112 -18.66 -6.26 13.54
C CYS A 112 -18.72 -7.54 14.38
N GLY A 113 -18.84 -7.35 15.70
CA GLY A 113 -18.97 -8.44 16.66
C GLY A 113 -18.89 -7.97 18.10
N GLN A 114 -19.09 -8.88 19.04
CA GLN A 114 -19.00 -8.59 20.47
C GLN A 114 -17.56 -8.77 20.95
N PRO A 115 -16.97 -7.83 21.71
CA PRO A 115 -15.63 -7.99 22.27
C PRO A 115 -15.52 -9.26 23.13
N ARG A 116 -14.56 -10.13 22.81
CA ARG A 116 -14.46 -11.47 23.41
C ARG A 116 -14.07 -11.43 24.88
N GLN A 117 -13.16 -10.53 25.24
CA GLN A 117 -12.61 -10.41 26.59
C GLN A 117 -13.38 -9.42 27.48
N ARG A 118 -14.26 -8.60 26.87
CA ARG A 118 -15.10 -7.60 27.54
C ARG A 118 -16.55 -7.68 27.04
N PRO A 119 -17.28 -8.76 27.37
CA PRO A 119 -18.64 -8.98 26.90
C PRO A 119 -19.65 -7.94 27.42
N GLU A 120 -19.28 -7.16 28.44
CA GLU A 120 -20.03 -6.00 28.92
C GLU A 120 -20.06 -4.84 27.91
N VAL A 121 -19.07 -4.78 27.01
CA VAL A 121 -19.05 -3.80 25.93
C VAL A 121 -20.00 -4.29 24.82
N PRO A 122 -20.98 -3.47 24.38
CA PRO A 122 -21.87 -3.84 23.28
C PRO A 122 -21.12 -4.12 21.97
N GLU A 123 -21.84 -4.62 20.96
CA GLU A 123 -21.27 -4.86 19.63
C GLU A 123 -20.47 -3.65 19.13
N VAL A 124 -19.25 -3.92 18.66
CA VAL A 124 -18.33 -2.95 18.10
C VAL A 124 -18.13 -3.20 16.61
N TRP A 125 -17.72 -2.15 15.91
CA TRP A 125 -17.44 -2.15 14.49
C TRP A 125 -15.95 -1.85 14.29
N LEU A 126 -15.26 -2.62 13.46
CA LEU A 126 -13.85 -2.42 13.12
C LEU A 126 -13.78 -1.82 11.72
N ALA A 127 -13.29 -0.59 11.63
CA ALA A 127 -12.97 0.08 10.38
C ALA A 127 -11.52 -0.26 10.01
N VAL A 128 -11.33 -1.17 9.07
CA VAL A 128 -10.02 -1.77 8.79
C VAL A 128 -9.43 -1.24 7.49
N GLU A 129 -8.20 -0.72 7.58
CA GLU A 129 -7.32 -0.45 6.44
C GLU A 129 -6.26 -1.55 6.34
N ILE A 130 -5.97 -2.02 5.13
CA ILE A 130 -5.09 -3.15 4.87
C ILE A 130 -3.97 -2.72 3.91
N SER A 131 -2.71 -2.86 4.33
CA SER A 131 -1.55 -2.53 3.51
C SER A 131 -0.41 -3.52 3.72
N ALA A 132 0.34 -3.82 2.67
CA ALA A 132 1.57 -4.61 2.80
C ALA A 132 2.64 -3.88 3.64
N VAL A 133 2.63 -2.55 3.61
CA VAL A 133 3.48 -1.67 4.43
C VAL A 133 2.60 -0.55 4.96
N VAL A 134 2.20 -0.68 6.22
CA VAL A 134 1.33 0.29 6.88
C VAL A 134 2.11 1.57 7.18
N ASP A 135 1.69 2.67 6.57
CA ASP A 135 2.24 4.01 6.78
C ASP A 135 1.32 4.92 7.60
N GLN A 136 1.76 6.15 7.85
CA GLN A 136 0.97 7.14 8.59
C GLN A 136 -0.39 7.40 7.92
N GLY A 137 -0.43 7.43 6.59
CA GLY A 137 -1.65 7.66 5.83
C GLY A 137 -2.66 6.54 6.03
N ASP A 138 -2.22 5.27 6.10
CA ASP A 138 -3.08 4.14 6.42
C ASP A 138 -3.74 4.29 7.81
N VAL A 139 -2.97 4.74 8.80
CA VAL A 139 -3.48 4.99 10.16
C VAL A 139 -4.50 6.13 10.18
N GLU A 140 -4.19 7.26 9.53
CA GLU A 140 -5.08 8.40 9.43
C GLU A 140 -6.38 8.06 8.70
N ARG A 141 -6.33 7.22 7.65
CA ARG A 141 -7.53 6.73 6.96
C ARG A 141 -8.40 5.86 7.87
N ALA A 142 -7.80 4.89 8.58
CA ALA A 142 -8.54 4.03 9.50
C ALA A 142 -9.24 4.86 10.59
N GLN A 143 -8.51 5.80 11.20
CA GLN A 143 -9.03 6.71 12.22
C GLN A 143 -10.20 7.55 11.68
N ARG A 144 -9.99 8.27 10.58
CA ARG A 144 -11.00 9.17 10.00
C ARG A 144 -12.28 8.42 9.63
N ARG A 145 -12.15 7.22 9.04
CA ARG A 145 -13.31 6.38 8.68
C ARG A 145 -14.04 5.82 9.89
N ALA A 146 -13.33 5.45 10.95
CA ALA A 146 -13.96 5.11 12.24
C ALA A 146 -14.72 6.31 12.83
N GLU A 147 -14.19 7.53 12.74
CA GLU A 147 -14.87 8.75 13.19
C GLU A 147 -16.16 9.04 12.40
N HIS A 148 -16.16 8.82 11.09
CA HIS A 148 -17.38 8.90 10.28
C HIS A 148 -18.44 7.91 10.77
N LEU A 149 -18.07 6.64 10.96
CA LEU A 149 -18.99 5.63 11.50
C LEU A 149 -19.50 6.01 12.91
N ARG A 150 -18.65 6.59 13.77
CA ARG A 150 -19.06 7.06 15.10
C ARG A 150 -20.06 8.21 15.05
N ARG A 151 -19.89 9.16 14.13
CA ARG A 151 -20.87 10.24 13.92
C ARG A 151 -22.22 9.72 13.44
N ALA A 152 -22.24 8.59 12.75
CA ALA A 152 -23.46 7.87 12.38
C ALA A 152 -24.00 6.93 13.49
N GLY A 153 -23.43 6.96 14.70
CA GLY A 153 -23.94 6.25 15.88
C GLY A 153 -23.34 4.86 16.12
N TYR A 154 -22.37 4.42 15.31
CA TYR A 154 -21.71 3.13 15.49
C TYR A 154 -20.55 3.20 16.49
N ARG A 155 -20.35 2.15 17.30
CA ARG A 155 -19.15 2.00 18.15
C ARG A 155 -17.98 1.51 17.30
N ALA A 156 -17.44 2.39 16.46
CA ALA A 156 -16.39 2.05 15.52
C ALA A 156 -14.98 2.27 16.09
N ILE A 157 -14.13 1.26 15.93
CA ILE A 157 -12.73 1.23 16.33
C ILE A 157 -11.88 1.22 15.06
N PRO A 158 -10.90 2.12 14.91
CA PRO A 158 -9.98 2.10 13.79
C PRO A 158 -8.98 0.97 13.94
N VAL A 159 -8.74 0.25 12.84
CA VAL A 159 -7.80 -0.85 12.77
C VAL A 159 -6.94 -0.71 11.51
N VAL A 160 -5.64 -0.92 11.65
CA VAL A 160 -4.74 -1.14 10.52
C VAL A 160 -4.24 -2.58 10.53
N ALA A 161 -4.17 -3.18 9.35
CA ALA A 161 -3.79 -4.56 9.15
C ALA A 161 -2.70 -4.66 8.08
N GLY A 162 -1.65 -5.44 8.33
CA GLY A 162 -0.55 -5.54 7.36
C GLY A 162 0.54 -6.53 7.71
N GLU A 163 1.61 -6.52 6.91
CA GLU A 163 2.81 -7.33 7.15
C GLU A 163 3.88 -6.53 7.90
N ARG A 164 3.95 -5.21 7.66
CA ARG A 164 4.98 -4.33 8.20
C ARG A 164 4.38 -3.00 8.61
N LEU A 165 4.86 -2.44 9.71
CA LEU A 165 4.58 -1.07 10.14
C LEU A 165 5.81 -0.18 9.88
N THR A 166 5.59 1.03 9.38
CA THR A 166 6.63 2.06 9.35
C THR A 166 6.76 2.72 10.72
N ARG A 167 7.91 3.37 10.99
CA ARG A 167 8.09 4.14 12.25
C ARG A 167 7.05 5.25 12.41
N GLY A 168 6.70 5.95 11.33
CA GLY A 168 5.64 6.97 11.36
C GLY A 168 4.28 6.38 11.74
N ALA A 169 3.94 5.20 11.21
CA ALA A 169 2.72 4.49 11.59
C ALA A 169 2.74 3.99 13.05
N GLU A 170 3.88 3.54 13.57
CA GLU A 170 4.02 3.14 14.98
C GLU A 170 3.72 4.31 15.93
N ASP A 171 4.24 5.50 15.63
CA ASP A 171 3.97 6.69 16.43
C ASP A 171 2.50 7.13 16.33
N GLU A 172 1.94 7.15 15.10
CA GLU A 172 0.57 7.57 14.86
C GLU A 172 -0.46 6.61 15.49
N THR A 173 -0.23 5.29 15.40
CA THR A 173 -1.12 4.28 16.00
C THR A 173 -1.18 4.40 17.51
N ARG A 174 -0.06 4.66 18.19
CA ARG A 174 -0.03 4.90 19.64
C ARG A 174 -0.73 6.19 20.01
N LYS A 175 -0.45 7.27 19.26
CA LYS A 175 -1.03 8.60 19.49
C LYS A 175 -2.56 8.59 19.36
N HIS A 176 -3.08 7.91 18.34
CA HIS A 176 -4.52 7.86 18.05
C HIS A 176 -5.22 6.60 18.56
N ARG A 177 -4.49 5.71 19.27
CA ARG A 177 -4.99 4.45 19.81
C ARG A 177 -5.71 3.62 18.74
N VAL A 178 -5.02 3.42 17.62
CA VAL A 178 -5.47 2.59 16.50
C VAL A 178 -4.98 1.17 16.73
N THR A 179 -5.87 0.18 16.61
CA THR A 179 -5.49 -1.23 16.76
C THR A 179 -4.62 -1.65 15.57
N VAL A 180 -3.55 -2.39 15.84
CA VAL A 180 -2.67 -2.93 14.81
C VAL A 180 -2.82 -4.45 14.77
N ILE A 181 -3.10 -5.00 13.59
CA ILE A 181 -3.04 -6.44 13.33
C ILE A 181 -1.88 -6.70 12.36
N GLN A 182 -0.84 -7.36 12.85
CA GLN A 182 0.36 -7.65 12.06
C GLN A 182 0.71 -9.13 12.17
N ASP A 183 0.76 -9.84 11.04
CA ASP A 183 1.09 -11.27 10.98
C ASP A 183 0.33 -12.14 12.01
N GLY A 184 -0.93 -11.81 12.28
CA GLY A 184 -1.78 -12.51 13.24
C GLY A 184 -1.57 -12.13 14.71
N SER A 185 -0.60 -11.26 15.01
CA SER A 185 -0.47 -10.58 16.30
C SER A 185 -1.36 -9.34 16.37
N VAL A 186 -1.84 -9.00 17.56
CA VAL A 186 -2.66 -7.82 17.79
C VAL A 186 -2.01 -6.92 18.84
N SER A 187 -1.95 -5.63 18.56
CA SER A 187 -1.44 -4.59 19.48
C SER A 187 -2.45 -3.46 19.63
N LEU A 188 -2.41 -2.77 20.78
CA LEU A 188 -3.25 -1.61 21.13
C LEU A 188 -4.76 -1.88 21.19
N TRP A 189 -5.18 -3.15 21.29
CA TRP A 189 -6.60 -3.50 21.30
C TRP A 189 -7.34 -2.93 22.50
N ASP A 190 -6.82 -3.10 23.71
CA ASP A 190 -7.51 -2.66 24.92
C ASP A 190 -7.56 -1.14 25.04
N GLU A 191 -6.46 -0.47 24.69
CA GLU A 191 -6.37 0.99 24.65
C GLU A 191 -7.32 1.58 23.61
N ALA A 192 -7.43 0.94 22.44
CA ALA A 192 -8.36 1.33 21.40
C ALA A 192 -9.80 1.07 21.82
N LEU A 193 -10.10 -0.10 22.39
CA LEU A 193 -11.44 -0.46 22.85
C LEU A 193 -11.94 0.57 23.86
N GLU A 194 -11.12 0.93 24.85
CA GLU A 194 -11.46 1.95 25.84
C GLU A 194 -11.68 3.32 25.21
N ALA A 195 -10.78 3.78 24.35
CA ALA A 195 -10.84 5.12 23.76
C ALA A 195 -11.98 5.32 22.77
N TRP A 196 -12.34 4.27 22.03
CA TRP A 196 -13.25 4.37 20.89
C TRP A 196 -14.67 3.88 21.20
N THR A 197 -14.85 3.09 22.27
CA THR A 197 -16.18 2.63 22.70
C THR A 197 -16.77 3.44 23.85
N THR A 198 -15.96 4.24 24.56
CA THR A 198 -16.51 5.27 25.44
C THR A 198 -17.27 6.28 24.59
N ARG A 199 -18.50 6.59 25.00
CA ARG A 199 -19.22 7.72 24.40
C ARG A 199 -18.37 8.97 24.65
N PRO A 200 -18.11 9.81 23.63
CA PRO A 200 -17.60 11.14 23.91
C PRO A 200 -18.70 11.81 24.73
N ASN A 201 -18.44 12.06 26.03
CA ASN A 201 -19.36 12.62 27.03
C ASN A 201 -20.75 12.96 26.50
N GLY A 202 -21.70 12.06 26.73
CA GLY A 202 -23.12 12.33 26.56
C GLY A 202 -23.81 12.07 27.88
N GLU A 203 -23.67 13.02 28.81
CA GLU A 203 -24.46 13.36 30.01
C GLU A 203 -23.64 14.23 30.97
#